data_AF-A0AAW0DWI4-F1
#
_entry.id   AF-A0AAW0DWI4-F1
#
_cell.length_a   1.000
_cell.length_b   1.000
_cell.length_c   1.000
_cell.angle_alpha   90.00
_cell.angle_beta   90.00
_cell.angle_gamma   90.00
#
_symmetry.space_group_name_H-M   'P 1'
#
loop_
_entity.id
_entity.type
_entity.pdbx_description
1 polymer ?
#
loop_
_entity_poly.entity_id
_entity_poly.type
_entity_poly.pdbx_seq_one_letter_code
_entity_poly.pdbx_strand_id
1 'polypeptide(L)'
;MSTLPASCAVCGKTENLLRCSGCRERLYCSQACQLSDWKTHKVPCAASSKWYDKFRMCDDGTMHEGRLELVTWDCPEEGFGWGAYPAEESAELKELFEIEFDGDEEKFFDYWPRGFRWTCCGTHARMKFGCDHHGKGSVPCTCDFCRMGRPLPDSIYYEKTPFRHGLALPRGPDPRSFNQYLAVNAAVGRTMIGLAM
;
A
#
# COMPACT_ATOMS: atom_id res chain seq x y z
N MET A 1 -14.51 1.62 14.64
CA MET A 1 -13.32 1.38 15.48
C MET A 1 -12.61 2.70 15.64
N SER A 2 -12.55 3.24 16.85
CA SER A 2 -11.93 4.54 17.13
C SER A 2 -10.41 4.41 17.04
N THR A 3 -9.80 4.97 16.00
CA THR A 3 -8.35 5.11 15.90
C THR A 3 -7.88 6.09 16.97
N LEU A 4 -7.03 5.62 17.89
CA LEU A 4 -6.38 6.49 18.86
C LEU A 4 -5.56 7.56 18.12
N PRO A 5 -5.58 8.82 18.58
CA PRO A 5 -4.78 9.87 17.97
C PRO A 5 -3.29 9.54 18.09
N ALA A 6 -2.54 9.88 17.05
CA ALA A 6 -1.08 9.74 17.04
C ALA A 6 -0.47 10.52 18.20
N SER A 7 0.41 9.88 18.99
CA SER A 7 1.02 10.47 20.19
C SER A 7 2.47 10.04 20.38
N CYS A 8 3.24 10.85 21.11
CA CYS A 8 4.61 10.53 21.53
C CYS A 8 4.63 9.28 22.41
N ALA A 9 5.47 8.30 22.06
CA ALA A 9 5.59 7.03 22.78
C ALA A 9 6.15 7.15 24.21
N VAL A 10 6.70 8.31 24.58
CA VAL A 10 7.30 8.55 25.90
C VAL A 10 6.43 9.44 26.78
N CYS A 11 5.91 10.54 26.24
CA CYS A 11 5.22 11.57 27.05
C CYS A 11 3.77 11.84 26.62
N GLY A 12 3.26 11.15 25.60
CA GLY A 12 1.86 11.25 25.17
C GLY A 12 1.46 12.53 24.43
N LYS A 13 2.37 13.50 24.25
CA LYS A 13 2.11 14.70 23.43
C LYS A 13 1.64 14.32 22.03
N THR A 14 0.71 15.07 21.45
CA THR A 14 0.11 14.80 20.13
C THR A 14 0.58 15.78 19.05
N GLU A 15 1.32 16.82 19.43
CA GLU A 15 1.81 17.87 18.54
C GLU A 15 3.27 17.66 18.17
N ASN A 16 3.67 18.19 16.99
CA ASN A 16 5.06 18.19 16.50
C ASN A 16 5.73 16.81 16.53
N LEU A 17 4.98 15.79 16.08
CA LEU A 17 5.45 14.41 16.12
C LEU A 17 6.43 14.12 14.98
N LEU A 18 7.59 13.62 15.37
CA LEU A 18 8.63 13.08 14.51
C LEU A 18 8.48 11.55 14.46
N ARG A 19 8.70 10.98 13.28
CA ARG A 19 8.78 9.52 13.11
C ARG A 19 10.22 9.06 13.32
N CYS A 20 10.40 7.90 13.95
CA CYS A 20 11.70 7.22 13.97
C CYS A 20 12.22 7.05 12.54
N SER A 21 13.46 7.46 12.24
CA SER A 21 14.00 7.39 10.89
C SER A 21 14.20 5.95 10.37
N GLY A 22 14.45 5.00 11.27
CA GLY A 22 14.62 3.58 10.93
C GLY A 22 13.29 2.89 10.58
N CYS A 23 12.41 2.70 11.56
CA CYS A 23 11.14 1.98 11.32
C CYS A 23 10.01 2.86 10.78
N ARG A 24 10.07 4.18 10.97
CA ARG A 24 8.99 5.14 10.65
C ARG A 24 7.63 4.81 11.27
N GLU A 25 7.58 3.97 12.32
CA GLU A 25 6.35 3.56 13.03
C GLU A 25 6.17 4.28 14.36
N ARG A 26 7.26 4.40 15.14
CA ARG A 26 7.20 5.02 16.47
C ARG A 26 7.32 6.53 16.36
N LEU A 27 6.48 7.23 17.13
CA LEU A 27 6.36 8.68 17.12
C LEU A 27 6.95 9.30 18.39
N TYR A 28 7.65 10.41 18.22
CA TYR A 28 8.27 11.16 19.31
C TYR A 28 8.07 12.65 19.10
N CYS A 29 7.82 13.41 20.16
CA CYS A 29 7.76 14.88 20.05
C CYS A 29 9.16 15.53 19.96
N SER A 30 10.23 14.77 20.19
CA SER A 30 11.62 15.27 20.15
C SER A 30 12.64 14.13 20.07
N GLN A 31 13.86 14.45 19.66
CA GLN A 31 15.01 13.53 19.68
C GLN A 31 15.30 13.01 21.10
N ALA A 32 15.09 13.84 22.14
CA ALA A 32 15.28 13.42 23.53
C ALA A 32 14.35 12.28 23.93
N CYS A 33 13.07 12.33 23.52
CA CYS A 33 12.13 11.23 23.75
C CYS A 33 12.54 9.98 22.96
N GLN A 34 13.00 10.13 21.71
CA GLN A 34 13.49 8.99 20.93
C GLN A 34 14.69 8.30 21.61
N LEU A 35 15.67 9.07 22.08
CA LEU A 35 16.86 8.54 22.76
C LEU A 35 16.51 7.86 24.08
N SER A 36 15.57 8.44 24.84
CA SER A 36 15.09 7.84 26.10
C SER A 36 14.43 6.48 25.89
N ASP A 37 13.69 6.32 24.80
CA ASP A 37 12.98 5.07 24.45
C ASP A 37 13.87 4.10 23.66
N TRP A 38 15.09 4.49 23.26
CA TRP A 38 15.92 3.69 22.35
C TRP A 38 16.24 2.29 22.89
N LYS A 39 16.45 2.15 24.21
CA LYS A 39 16.75 0.85 24.83
C LYS A 39 15.62 -0.17 24.62
N THR A 40 14.36 0.27 24.69
CA THR A 40 13.17 -0.54 24.50
C THR A 40 12.73 -0.59 23.03
N HIS A 41 13.01 0.45 22.27
CA HIS A 41 12.62 0.54 20.87
C HIS A 41 13.58 -0.15 19.90
N LYS A 42 14.88 -0.25 20.20
CA LYS A 42 15.91 -0.71 19.23
C LYS A 42 15.55 -2.04 18.55
N VAL A 43 15.18 -3.06 19.34
CA VAL A 43 14.86 -4.40 18.82
C VAL A 43 13.62 -4.37 17.92
N PRO A 44 12.44 -3.87 18.37
CA PRO A 44 11.29 -3.76 17.47
C PRO A 44 11.52 -2.75 16.34
N CYS A 45 12.38 -1.75 16.49
CA CYS A 45 12.73 -0.82 15.42
C CYS A 45 13.46 -1.52 14.28
N ALA A 46 14.37 -2.45 14.58
CA ALA A 46 15.09 -3.21 13.55
C ALA A 46 14.13 -4.17 12.83
N ALA A 47 13.28 -4.89 13.57
CA ALA A 47 12.27 -5.78 13.01
C ALA A 47 11.21 -5.03 12.16
N SER A 48 10.88 -3.79 12.55
CA SER A 48 9.97 -2.91 11.81
C SER A 48 10.69 -2.03 10.79
N SER A 49 12.02 -2.12 10.65
CA SER A 49 12.72 -1.40 9.57
C SER A 49 12.28 -2.02 8.26
N LYS A 50 11.64 -1.20 7.42
CA LYS A 50 11.19 -1.63 6.11
C LYS A 50 12.24 -1.16 5.12
N TRP A 51 12.73 -2.09 4.32
CA TRP A 51 13.65 -1.81 3.22
C TRP A 51 12.98 -0.96 2.12
N TYR A 52 11.65 -0.95 2.08
CA TYR A 52 10.86 -0.11 1.19
C TYR A 52 10.29 1.13 1.88
N ASP A 53 10.08 2.19 1.08
CA ASP A 53 9.30 3.34 1.51
C ASP A 53 7.83 2.95 1.65
N LYS A 54 7.17 3.28 2.77
CA LYS A 54 5.73 3.02 3.06
C LYS A 54 4.74 3.71 2.10
N PHE A 55 5.25 4.13 0.95
CA PHE A 55 4.54 4.80 -0.09
C PHE A 55 4.92 4.17 -1.42
N ARG A 56 3.91 3.88 -2.24
CA ARG A 56 4.13 3.60 -3.65
C ARG A 56 4.22 4.94 -4.39
N MET A 57 5.34 5.18 -5.07
CA MET A 57 5.47 6.32 -5.99
C MET A 57 4.98 5.92 -7.38
N CYS A 58 4.12 6.74 -7.97
CA CYS A 58 3.66 6.57 -9.34
C CYS A 58 4.40 7.52 -10.29
N ASP A 59 4.40 7.15 -11.58
CA ASP A 59 5.10 7.91 -12.64
C ASP A 59 4.47 9.29 -12.89
N ASP A 60 3.22 9.50 -12.47
CA ASP A 60 2.53 10.79 -12.48
C ASP A 60 2.85 11.67 -11.26
N GLY A 61 3.76 11.20 -10.39
CA GLY A 61 4.17 11.89 -9.17
C GLY A 61 3.22 11.72 -7.99
N THR A 62 2.16 10.91 -8.11
CA THR A 62 1.28 10.62 -6.97
C THR A 62 1.93 9.64 -5.99
N MET A 63 1.51 9.73 -4.73
CA MET A 63 2.05 8.96 -3.62
C MET A 63 0.93 8.21 -2.90
N HIS A 64 1.09 6.90 -2.72
CA HIS A 64 0.04 6.04 -2.17
C HIS A 64 0.45 5.45 -0.84
N GLU A 65 -0.32 5.70 0.22
CA GLU A 65 -0.02 5.22 1.58
C GLU A 65 -0.33 3.73 1.73
N GLY A 66 0.65 2.87 1.52
CA GLY A 66 0.48 1.42 1.55
C GLY A 66 1.73 0.69 2.04
N ARG A 67 1.53 -0.50 2.59
CA ARG A 67 2.64 -1.42 2.87
C ARG A 67 2.90 -2.25 1.62
N LEU A 68 4.17 -2.48 1.34
CA LEU A 68 4.58 -3.53 0.43
C LEU A 68 4.54 -4.85 1.18
N GLU A 69 3.93 -5.87 0.58
CA GLU A 69 3.66 -7.15 1.21
C GLU A 69 3.90 -8.28 0.22
N LEU A 70 4.71 -9.26 0.61
CA LEU A 70 4.91 -10.49 -0.14
C LEU A 70 3.62 -11.31 -0.16
N VAL A 71 3.25 -11.83 -1.33
CA VAL A 71 2.13 -12.76 -1.51
C VAL A 71 2.56 -14.12 -1.00
N THR A 72 2.06 -14.52 0.18
CA THR A 72 2.45 -15.78 0.85
C THR A 72 1.34 -16.82 0.90
N TRP A 73 0.23 -16.56 0.19
CA TRP A 73 -0.94 -17.44 0.09
C TRP A 73 -1.10 -17.96 -1.33
N ASP A 74 -1.87 -19.04 -1.44
CA ASP A 74 -2.26 -19.62 -2.73
C ASP A 74 -3.59 -19.04 -3.21
N CYS A 75 -3.74 -18.98 -4.52
CA CYS A 75 -4.92 -18.48 -5.23
C CYS A 75 -5.24 -19.44 -6.40
N PRO A 76 -5.53 -20.73 -6.11
CA PRO A 76 -5.59 -21.78 -7.13
C PRO A 76 -6.76 -21.61 -8.11
N GLU A 77 -7.87 -21.00 -7.69
CA GLU A 77 -8.99 -20.66 -8.59
C GLU A 77 -8.56 -19.73 -9.73
N GLU A 78 -7.58 -18.88 -9.47
CA GLU A 78 -7.00 -17.92 -10.41
C GLU A 78 -5.68 -18.43 -11.03
N GLY A 79 -5.25 -19.65 -10.71
CA GLY A 79 -4.03 -20.27 -11.24
C GLY A 79 -2.71 -19.79 -10.62
N PHE A 80 -2.76 -19.12 -9.46
CA PHE A 80 -1.57 -18.59 -8.79
C PHE A 80 -1.32 -19.28 -7.44
N GLY A 81 -0.05 -19.36 -7.04
CA GLY A 81 0.41 -19.81 -5.74
C GLY A 81 1.27 -18.76 -5.03
N TRP A 82 2.11 -19.22 -4.12
CA TRP A 82 3.10 -18.41 -3.41
C TRP A 82 3.89 -17.48 -4.35
N GLY A 83 4.12 -16.24 -3.91
CA GLY A 83 4.84 -15.23 -4.70
C GLY A 83 4.08 -14.78 -5.96
N ALA A 84 2.74 -14.93 -5.98
CA ALA A 84 1.89 -14.68 -7.16
C ALA A 84 2.45 -15.34 -8.43
N TYR A 85 3.07 -16.51 -8.27
CA TYR A 85 3.66 -17.31 -9.34
C TYR A 85 2.65 -18.35 -9.83
N PRO A 86 2.77 -18.90 -11.06
CA PRO A 86 1.95 -20.04 -11.48
C PRO A 86 1.90 -21.13 -10.41
N ALA A 87 0.69 -21.57 -10.04
CA ALA A 87 0.49 -22.45 -8.89
C ALA A 87 1.34 -23.73 -8.95
N GLU A 88 1.49 -24.30 -10.15
CA GLU A 88 2.23 -25.54 -10.42
C GLU A 88 3.73 -25.45 -10.14
N GLU A 89 4.31 -24.25 -10.17
CA GLU A 89 5.75 -24.01 -10.02
C GLU A 89 6.06 -23.08 -8.82
N SER A 90 5.04 -22.76 -8.01
CA SER A 90 5.18 -21.79 -6.92
C SER A 90 5.99 -22.33 -5.73
N ALA A 91 6.11 -23.66 -5.63
CA ALA A 91 6.89 -24.31 -4.58
C ALA A 91 8.40 -24.09 -4.78
N GLU A 92 8.89 -24.17 -6.02
CA GLU A 92 10.29 -23.92 -6.36
C GLU A 92 10.67 -22.46 -6.11
N LEU A 93 9.77 -21.51 -6.43
CA LEU A 93 10.00 -20.09 -6.14
C LEU A 93 10.08 -19.83 -4.63
N LYS A 94 9.24 -20.52 -3.84
CA LYS A 94 9.27 -20.41 -2.38
C LYS A 94 10.57 -20.98 -1.81
N GLU A 95 11.01 -22.14 -2.28
CA GLU A 95 12.28 -22.75 -1.88
C GLU A 95 13.46 -21.81 -2.21
N LEU A 96 13.46 -21.20 -3.40
CA LEU A 96 14.44 -20.20 -3.80
C LEU A 96 14.49 -19.02 -2.80
N PHE A 97 13.34 -18.51 -2.39
CA PHE A 97 13.25 -17.44 -1.38
C PHE A 97 13.81 -17.85 -0.03
N GLU A 98 13.46 -19.05 0.44
CA GLU A 98 13.88 -19.54 1.76
C GLU A 98 15.38 -19.89 1.80
N ILE A 99 15.93 -20.47 0.73
CA ILE A 99 17.30 -20.98 0.69
C ILE A 99 18.29 -19.96 0.13
N GLU A 100 18.09 -19.51 -1.11
CA GLU A 100 19.08 -18.66 -1.80
C GLU A 100 19.01 -17.21 -1.33
N PHE A 101 17.82 -16.74 -0.94
CA PHE A 101 17.63 -15.39 -0.42
C PHE A 101 17.60 -15.32 1.12
N ASP A 102 17.64 -16.45 1.84
CA ASP A 102 17.58 -16.50 3.32
C ASP A 102 16.36 -15.73 3.89
N GLY A 103 15.23 -15.76 3.16
CA GLY A 103 14.03 -15.01 3.52
C GLY A 103 14.14 -13.48 3.39
N ASP A 104 15.18 -12.96 2.75
CA ASP A 104 15.41 -11.53 2.55
C ASP A 104 14.46 -10.95 1.49
N GLU A 105 13.40 -10.29 1.96
CA GLU A 105 12.39 -9.67 1.09
C GLU A 105 12.96 -8.56 0.19
N GLU A 106 14.01 -7.84 0.59
CA GLU A 106 14.61 -6.76 -0.22
C GLU A 106 15.29 -7.36 -1.44
N LYS A 107 16.18 -8.34 -1.23
CA LYS A 107 16.86 -9.03 -2.33
C LYS A 107 15.87 -9.80 -3.21
N PHE A 108 14.89 -10.45 -2.57
CA PHE A 108 13.87 -11.17 -3.32
C PHE A 108 12.98 -10.23 -4.12
N PHE A 109 12.71 -9.01 -3.65
CA PHE A 109 12.00 -8.01 -4.42
C PHE A 109 12.77 -7.55 -5.66
N ASP A 110 14.09 -7.37 -5.56
CA ASP A 110 14.92 -7.02 -6.72
C ASP A 110 14.88 -8.12 -7.78
N TYR A 111 14.83 -9.39 -7.36
CA TYR A 111 14.72 -10.55 -8.24
C TYR A 111 13.29 -10.75 -8.81
N TRP A 112 12.28 -10.78 -7.94
CA TRP A 112 10.88 -11.09 -8.25
C TRP A 112 9.89 -10.08 -7.65
N PRO A 113 9.86 -8.83 -8.15
CA PRO A 113 8.97 -7.80 -7.59
C PRO A 113 7.48 -8.08 -7.87
N ARG A 114 7.16 -9.01 -8.78
CA ARG A 114 5.78 -9.44 -9.05
C ARG A 114 5.18 -10.25 -7.90
N GLY A 115 6.00 -10.83 -7.03
CA GLY A 115 5.51 -11.53 -5.85
C GLY A 115 4.99 -10.63 -4.75
N PHE A 116 5.11 -9.31 -4.90
CA PHE A 116 4.69 -8.34 -3.89
C PHE A 116 3.47 -7.55 -4.34
N ARG A 117 2.67 -7.11 -3.35
CA ARG A 117 1.53 -6.22 -3.53
C ARG A 117 1.65 -4.95 -2.69
N TRP A 118 0.93 -3.92 -3.11
CA TRP A 118 0.67 -2.74 -2.30
C TRP A 118 -0.69 -2.86 -1.60
N THR A 119 -0.69 -2.83 -0.26
CA THR A 119 -1.92 -3.03 0.53
C THR A 119 -2.94 -1.90 0.40
N CYS A 120 -2.53 -0.73 -0.10
CA CYS A 120 -3.42 0.43 -0.25
C CYS A 120 -4.43 0.30 -1.39
N CYS A 121 -4.07 -0.46 -2.42
CA CYS A 121 -4.83 -0.58 -3.66
C CYS A 121 -4.95 -2.01 -4.19
N GLY A 122 -4.23 -2.97 -3.59
CA GLY A 122 -4.23 -4.36 -4.03
C GLY A 122 -3.62 -4.56 -5.41
N THR A 123 -2.69 -3.70 -5.82
CA THR A 123 -1.95 -3.86 -7.09
C THR A 123 -0.63 -4.58 -6.84
N HIS A 124 -0.12 -5.27 -7.85
CA HIS A 124 1.25 -5.80 -7.81
C HIS A 124 2.28 -4.66 -7.70
N ALA A 125 3.47 -4.98 -7.19
CA ALA A 125 4.41 -3.94 -6.78
C ALA A 125 5.05 -3.15 -7.93
N ARG A 126 5.23 -3.78 -9.10
CA ARG A 126 5.74 -3.10 -10.31
C ARG A 126 4.75 -2.10 -10.92
N MET A 127 3.51 -2.03 -10.47
CA MET A 127 2.52 -1.14 -11.05
C MET A 127 2.81 0.30 -10.62
N LYS A 128 3.36 1.09 -11.56
CA LYS A 128 3.76 2.49 -11.34
C LYS A 128 2.70 3.51 -11.75
N PHE A 129 1.49 3.06 -12.02
CA PHE A 129 0.39 3.92 -12.45
C PHE A 129 -0.91 3.46 -11.78
N GLY A 130 -1.80 4.42 -11.53
CA GLY A 130 -3.17 4.15 -11.13
C GLY A 130 -3.38 3.61 -9.70
N CYS A 131 -4.50 4.00 -9.10
CA CYS A 131 -5.12 3.51 -7.86
C CYS A 131 -4.62 4.13 -6.56
N ASP A 132 -5.11 5.35 -6.31
CA ASP A 132 -5.13 6.02 -5.01
C ASP A 132 -5.88 5.19 -3.96
N HIS A 133 -5.61 5.43 -2.68
CA HIS A 133 -6.53 5.00 -1.65
C HIS A 133 -7.92 5.62 -1.92
N HIS A 134 -8.96 4.82 -2.03
CA HIS A 134 -10.30 5.38 -2.22
C HIS A 134 -10.79 5.99 -0.89
N GLY A 135 -10.51 7.27 -0.66
CA GLY A 135 -11.05 8.02 0.48
C GLY A 135 -10.53 7.67 1.87
N LYS A 136 -9.39 6.97 1.98
CA LYS A 136 -8.83 6.57 3.28
C LYS A 136 -7.43 7.09 3.62
N GLY A 137 -6.71 7.68 2.68
CA GLY A 137 -5.39 8.24 2.97
C GLY A 137 -5.43 9.68 3.42
N SER A 138 -4.25 10.16 3.82
CA SER A 138 -4.07 11.45 4.48
C SER A 138 -4.48 12.66 3.64
N VAL A 139 -4.39 12.58 2.31
CA VAL A 139 -4.77 13.64 1.37
C VAL A 139 -6.02 13.26 0.55
N PRO A 140 -6.76 14.21 -0.04
CA PRO A 140 -7.85 13.90 -0.96
C PRO A 140 -7.35 13.07 -2.15
N CYS A 141 -8.08 12.01 -2.48
CA CYS A 141 -7.83 11.21 -3.68
C CYS A 141 -7.90 12.05 -4.96
N THR A 142 -7.06 11.75 -5.95
CA THR A 142 -6.99 12.48 -7.22
C THR A 142 -7.48 11.68 -8.42
N CYS A 143 -7.92 10.43 -8.23
CA CYS A 143 -8.44 9.60 -9.31
C CYS A 143 -9.77 10.14 -9.89
N ASP A 144 -10.01 9.82 -11.17
CA ASP A 144 -11.22 10.23 -11.90
C ASP A 144 -12.51 9.88 -11.16
N PHE A 145 -12.62 8.65 -10.66
CA PHE A 145 -13.83 8.17 -9.98
C PHE A 145 -14.16 9.02 -8.75
N CYS A 146 -13.17 9.30 -7.90
CA CYS A 146 -13.36 10.15 -6.73
C CYS A 146 -13.66 11.60 -7.13
N ARG A 147 -13.01 12.15 -8.17
CA ARG A 147 -13.30 13.49 -8.70
C ARG A 147 -14.72 13.60 -9.27
N MET A 148 -15.21 12.53 -9.90
CA MET A 148 -16.57 12.40 -10.42
C MET A 148 -17.61 12.11 -9.32
N GLY A 149 -17.20 11.82 -8.09
CA GLY A 149 -18.11 11.40 -7.02
C GLY A 149 -18.75 10.03 -7.29
N ARG A 150 -18.06 9.14 -8.01
CA ARG A 150 -18.52 7.80 -8.36
C ARG A 150 -17.63 6.72 -7.72
N PRO A 151 -18.20 5.59 -7.29
CA PRO A 151 -17.40 4.44 -6.89
C PRO A 151 -16.70 3.83 -8.11
N LEU A 152 -15.70 2.98 -7.88
CA LEU A 152 -15.16 2.12 -8.93
C LEU A 152 -16.26 1.21 -9.51
N PRO A 153 -16.23 0.91 -10.83
CA PRO A 153 -17.06 -0.12 -11.44
C PRO A 153 -16.86 -1.46 -10.76
N ASP A 154 -17.93 -2.26 -10.66
CA ASP A 154 -17.91 -3.56 -10.01
C ASP A 154 -16.91 -4.52 -10.66
N SER A 155 -16.75 -4.47 -11.99
CA SER A 155 -15.74 -5.26 -12.71
C SER A 155 -14.31 -4.95 -12.26
N ILE A 156 -14.05 -3.70 -11.87
CA ILE A 156 -12.74 -3.30 -11.33
C ILE A 156 -12.70 -3.64 -9.85
N TYR A 157 -13.73 -3.33 -9.05
CA TYR A 157 -13.69 -3.50 -7.60
C TYR A 157 -13.67 -4.96 -7.15
N TYR A 158 -14.42 -5.83 -7.84
CA TYR A 158 -14.51 -7.26 -7.54
C TYR A 158 -13.57 -8.14 -8.38
N GLU A 159 -12.62 -7.53 -9.10
CA GLU A 159 -11.59 -8.27 -9.80
C GLU A 159 -10.87 -9.23 -8.85
N LYS A 160 -10.86 -10.53 -9.19
CA LYS A 160 -10.17 -11.55 -8.41
C LYS A 160 -8.71 -11.61 -8.85
N THR A 161 -7.80 -11.28 -7.93
CA THR A 161 -6.36 -11.40 -8.13
C THR A 161 -5.70 -11.84 -6.84
N PRO A 162 -4.53 -12.50 -6.88
CA PRO A 162 -3.77 -12.81 -5.67
C PRO A 162 -3.47 -11.54 -4.86
N PHE A 163 -3.33 -10.38 -5.51
CA PHE A 163 -2.99 -9.12 -4.87
C PHE A 163 -4.13 -8.52 -4.03
N ARG A 164 -5.39 -8.90 -4.26
CA ARG A 164 -6.56 -8.41 -3.50
C ARG A 164 -6.99 -9.32 -2.36
N HIS A 165 -6.43 -10.52 -2.27
CA HIS A 165 -6.78 -11.53 -1.27
C HIS A 165 -6.73 -10.96 0.16
N GLY A 166 -7.85 -11.01 0.87
CA GLY A 166 -7.95 -10.56 2.27
C GLY A 166 -7.89 -9.03 2.48
N LEU A 167 -7.81 -8.21 1.42
CA LEU A 167 -7.82 -6.75 1.56
C LEU A 167 -9.25 -6.21 1.66
N ALA A 168 -9.52 -5.41 2.68
CA ALA A 168 -10.74 -4.61 2.80
C ALA A 168 -10.56 -3.23 2.15
N LEU A 169 -10.46 -3.20 0.82
CA LEU A 169 -10.30 -1.96 0.07
C LEU A 169 -11.59 -1.10 0.16
N PRO A 170 -11.49 0.23 0.28
CA PRO A 170 -12.66 1.09 0.19
C PRO A 170 -13.21 1.14 -1.24
N ARG A 171 -14.54 1.22 -1.37
CA ARG A 171 -15.22 1.35 -2.68
C ARG A 171 -15.22 2.77 -3.23
N GLY A 172 -14.92 3.77 -2.41
CA GLY A 172 -15.01 5.19 -2.76
C GLY A 172 -16.46 5.67 -3.00
N PRO A 173 -16.64 6.91 -3.47
CA PRO A 173 -15.62 7.93 -3.71
C PRO A 173 -15.07 8.56 -2.41
N ASP A 174 -13.90 9.20 -2.49
CA ASP A 174 -13.44 10.12 -1.43
C ASP A 174 -14.32 11.39 -1.46
N PRO A 175 -15.11 11.69 -0.42
CA PRO A 175 -15.98 12.85 -0.43
C PRO A 175 -15.21 14.18 -0.50
N ARG A 176 -13.93 14.20 -0.13
CA ARG A 176 -13.07 15.40 -0.18
C ARG A 176 -12.61 15.74 -1.60
N SER A 177 -12.77 14.80 -2.54
CA SER A 177 -12.19 14.87 -3.88
C SER A 177 -13.15 15.37 -4.96
N PHE A 178 -14.45 15.42 -4.68
CA PHE A 178 -15.43 15.83 -5.67
C PHE A 178 -15.21 17.27 -6.12
N ASN A 179 -15.15 17.47 -7.44
CA ASN A 179 -15.07 18.79 -8.05
C ASN A 179 -15.85 18.79 -9.37
N GLN A 180 -16.84 19.67 -9.51
CA GLN A 180 -17.74 19.69 -10.66
C GLN A 180 -17.03 19.85 -12.01
N TYR A 181 -16.01 20.70 -12.09
CA TYR A 181 -15.25 20.92 -13.32
C TYR A 181 -14.38 19.71 -13.67
N LEU A 182 -13.65 19.17 -12.68
CA LEU A 182 -12.83 17.97 -12.88
C LEU A 182 -13.68 16.73 -13.18
N ALA A 183 -14.90 16.64 -12.65
CA ALA A 183 -15.83 15.58 -12.93
C ALA A 183 -16.23 15.56 -14.42
N VAL A 184 -16.53 16.72 -15.00
CA VAL A 184 -16.84 16.84 -16.44
C VAL A 184 -15.64 16.45 -17.27
N ASN A 185 -14.44 16.95 -16.94
CA ASN A 185 -13.22 16.60 -17.68
C ASN A 185 -12.88 15.11 -17.60
N ALA A 186 -13.00 14.51 -16.42
CA ALA A 186 -12.80 13.08 -16.23
C ALA A 186 -13.82 12.26 -17.04
N ALA A 187 -15.11 12.63 -17.01
CA ALA A 187 -16.15 11.95 -17.76
C ALA A 187 -15.90 11.98 -19.27
N VAL A 188 -15.58 13.17 -19.80
CA VAL A 188 -15.26 13.36 -21.23
C VAL A 188 -14.01 12.58 -21.60
N GLY A 189 -12.93 12.72 -20.83
CA GLY A 189 -11.66 12.04 -21.06
C GLY A 189 -11.84 10.53 -21.15
N ARG A 190 -12.49 9.91 -20.15
CA ARG A 190 -12.74 8.47 -20.11
C ARG A 190 -13.59 7.99 -21.27
N THR A 191 -14.65 8.73 -21.62
CA THR A 191 -15.51 8.41 -22.76
C THR A 191 -14.73 8.44 -24.07
N MET A 192 -13.87 9.45 -24.28
CA MET A 192 -13.07 9.60 -25.51
C MET A 192 -12.10 8.42 -25.73
N ILE A 193 -11.60 7.80 -24.66
CA ILE A 193 -10.70 6.64 -24.74
C ILE A 193 -11.40 5.30 -24.44
N GLY A 194 -12.74 5.28 -24.44
CA GLY A 194 -13.52 4.05 -24.29
C GLY A 194 -13.42 3.39 -22.90
N LEU A 195 -13.11 4.15 -21.85
CA LEU A 195 -13.05 3.65 -20.48
C LEU A 195 -14.41 3.72 -19.78
N ALA A 196 -14.63 2.81 -18.83
CA ALA A 196 -15.82 2.79 -17.98
C ALA A 196 -15.96 4.05 -17.11
N MET A 197 -17.20 4.48 -16.92
CA MET A 197 -17.63 5.65 -16.13
C MET A 197 -17.88 5.34 -14.65
#